data_AF-A0A3M0JZJ8-F1
#
_entry.id   AF-A0A3M0JZJ8-F1
#
_cell.length_a   1.000
_cell.length_b   1.000
_cell.length_c   1.000
_cell.angle_alpha   90.00
_cell.angle_beta   90.00
_cell.angle_gamma   90.00
#
_symmetry.space_group_name_H-M   'P 1'
#
loop_
_entity.id
_entity.type
_entity.pdbx_description
1 polymer ?
#
loop_
_entity_poly.entity_id
_entity_poly.type
_entity_poly.pdbx_seq_one_letter_code
_entity_poly.pdbx_strand_id
1 'polypeptide(L)'
;MSHIAEALHLMATSSSEETGKGGGGVALYIREAFNPKSIETNEDGVECLWVRIKGKANKADILLGACFHPPNQEEEVDNLFYKLLENVSGSSALVLVGDFNLPDICWELNTAEKRQSRKFLECMEDNFLSQLVDEPTRGRTMLDLLSAYRDGLAGDVVVGGQLGQSDHKIIEFSMFGEIRRSTNKTLTFDFWRADFGLFRRLIQRVPWETALKNKGVHES
;
A
#
# COMPACT_ATOMS: atom_id res chain seq x y z
N MET A 1 -16.97 1.10 19.31
CA MET A 1 -16.03 1.53 18.27
C MET A 1 -16.33 0.74 17.01
N SER A 2 -16.49 1.40 15.85
CA SER A 2 -16.73 0.67 14.60
C SER A 2 -15.44 0.03 14.14
N HIS A 3 -15.40 -1.30 14.08
CA HIS A 3 -14.34 -2.02 13.39
C HIS A 3 -14.34 -1.60 11.92
N ILE A 4 -13.21 -1.15 11.40
CA ILE A 4 -12.90 -1.23 9.97
C ILE A 4 -12.23 -2.60 9.72
N ALA A 5 -12.74 -3.64 10.39
CA ALA A 5 -12.37 -5.03 10.12
C ALA A 5 -13.25 -5.50 8.97
N GLU A 6 -12.93 -5.06 7.76
CA GLU A 6 -13.40 -5.72 6.54
C GLU A 6 -12.43 -5.36 5.41
N ALA A 7 -11.29 -6.05 5.43
CA ALA A 7 -10.32 -6.23 4.36
C ALA A 7 -9.97 -4.95 3.58
N LEU A 8 -9.08 -4.14 4.15
CA LEU A 8 -8.09 -3.46 3.33
C LEU A 8 -7.02 -4.50 3.02
N HIS A 9 -7.16 -5.24 1.91
CA HIS A 9 -6.12 -6.17 1.47
C HIS A 9 -5.07 -5.33 0.76
N LEU A 10 -4.04 -4.95 1.52
CA LEU A 10 -2.91 -4.21 0.99
C LEU A 10 -1.90 -5.20 0.41
N MET A 11 -1.93 -5.38 -0.91
CA MET A 11 -0.84 -6.03 -1.64
C MET A 11 0.15 -4.94 -2.05
N ALA A 12 1.19 -4.72 -1.24
CA ALA A 12 2.42 -4.12 -1.75
C ALA A 12 3.18 -5.23 -2.48
N THR A 13 3.14 -5.25 -3.81
CA THR A 13 3.90 -6.22 -4.61
C THR A 13 5.18 -5.55 -5.10
N SER A 14 6.34 -5.90 -4.52
CA SER A 14 7.61 -5.66 -5.19
C SER A 14 7.84 -6.79 -6.20
N SER A 15 7.96 -6.44 -7.49
CA SER A 15 8.41 -7.35 -8.54
C SER A 15 9.77 -6.85 -9.00
N SER A 16 10.84 -7.40 -8.43
CA SER A 16 12.18 -7.31 -9.01
C SER A 16 12.45 -8.58 -9.81
N GLU A 17 12.13 -8.57 -11.11
CA GLU A 17 12.82 -9.47 -12.04
C GLU A 17 14.03 -8.75 -12.61
N GLU A 18 15.21 -9.12 -12.11
CA GLU A 18 16.47 -8.97 -12.84
C GLU A 18 16.32 -9.69 -14.17
N THR A 19 15.95 -8.96 -15.23
CA THR A 19 16.47 -9.06 -16.61
C THR A 19 15.63 -8.22 -17.58
N GLY A 20 15.93 -6.92 -17.66
CA GLY A 20 15.70 -6.11 -18.86
C GLY A 20 14.25 -5.73 -19.18
N LYS A 21 13.77 -4.67 -18.51
CA LYS A 21 12.48 -3.96 -18.69
C LYS A 21 11.24 -4.64 -18.08
N GLY A 22 11.19 -4.69 -16.76
CA GLY A 22 9.97 -4.91 -15.97
C GLY A 22 9.97 -3.93 -14.79
N GLY A 23 8.96 -3.05 -14.73
CA GLY A 23 8.84 -2.04 -13.67
C GLY A 23 8.20 -2.64 -12.41
N GLY A 24 8.80 -2.38 -11.25
CA GLY A 24 8.13 -2.48 -9.96
C GLY A 24 7.08 -1.38 -9.79
N GLY A 25 6.23 -1.49 -8.78
CA GLY A 25 5.28 -0.43 -8.46
C GLY A 25 4.39 -0.77 -7.26
N VAL A 26 3.84 0.28 -6.65
CA VAL A 26 2.93 0.17 -5.52
C VAL A 26 1.49 0.07 -6.01
N ALA A 27 0.69 -0.79 -5.38
CA ALA A 27 -0.75 -0.88 -5.61
C ALA A 27 -1.54 -0.76 -4.31
N LEU A 28 -2.72 -0.12 -4.39
CA LEU A 28 -3.67 -0.01 -3.29
C LEU A 28 -5.03 -0.53 -3.74
N TYR A 29 -5.52 -1.59 -3.09
CA TYR A 29 -6.87 -2.09 -3.31
C TYR A 29 -7.79 -1.71 -2.15
N ILE A 30 -8.80 -0.90 -2.43
CA ILE A 30 -9.69 -0.32 -1.43
C ILE A 30 -11.13 -0.58 -1.82
N ARG A 31 -11.93 -1.05 -0.87
CA ARG A 31 -13.37 -1.23 -1.08
C ARG A 31 -14.01 0.12 -1.40
N GLU A 32 -14.77 0.16 -2.49
CA GLU A 32 -15.43 1.36 -3.01
C GLU A 32 -16.33 2.06 -1.96
N ALA A 33 -16.91 1.28 -1.02
CA ALA A 33 -17.74 1.81 0.06
C ALA A 33 -17.03 2.82 0.97
N PHE A 34 -15.69 2.85 0.98
CA PHE A 34 -14.91 3.84 1.73
C PHE A 34 -14.73 5.17 1.01
N ASN A 35 -15.18 5.27 -0.25
CA ASN A 35 -15.07 6.47 -1.09
C ASN A 35 -13.67 7.12 -1.03
N PRO A 36 -12.60 6.36 -1.33
CA PRO A 36 -11.23 6.86 -1.25
C PRO A 36 -11.02 7.98 -2.27
N LYS A 37 -10.26 9.01 -1.89
CA LYS A 37 -9.78 10.04 -2.82
C LYS A 37 -8.27 9.91 -2.96
N SER A 38 -7.79 9.66 -4.18
CA SER A 38 -6.35 9.76 -4.46
C SER A 38 -5.87 11.18 -4.19
N ILE A 39 -4.65 11.29 -3.68
CA ILE A 39 -3.93 12.55 -3.58
C ILE A 39 -2.87 12.52 -4.68
N GLU A 40 -2.98 13.45 -5.62
CA GLU A 40 -1.94 13.66 -6.63
C GLU A 40 -0.74 14.33 -5.97
N THR A 41 0.44 13.81 -6.28
CA THR A 41 1.71 14.26 -5.73
C THR A 41 2.62 14.65 -6.89
N ASN A 42 3.25 15.80 -6.82
CA ASN A 42 4.09 16.34 -7.91
C ASN A 42 5.56 15.89 -7.81
N GLU A 43 5.88 14.95 -6.92
CA GLU A 43 7.26 14.52 -6.67
C GLU A 43 7.57 13.29 -7.54
N ASP A 44 8.00 13.54 -8.77
CA ASP A 44 8.45 12.52 -9.71
C ASP A 44 9.74 11.87 -9.18
N GLY A 45 9.66 10.62 -8.75
CA GLY A 45 10.83 9.84 -8.30
C GLY A 45 10.59 8.97 -7.07
N VAL A 46 9.53 9.25 -6.30
CA VAL A 46 9.14 8.42 -5.15
C VAL A 46 8.05 7.44 -5.55
N GLU A 47 8.25 6.16 -5.31
CA GLU A 47 7.23 5.14 -5.54
C GLU A 47 6.24 5.06 -4.37
N CYS A 48 5.34 6.04 -4.28
CA CYS A 48 4.29 6.07 -3.26
C CYS A 48 2.90 6.36 -3.85
N LEU A 49 1.87 5.77 -3.22
CA LEU A 49 0.46 6.08 -3.46
C LEU A 49 -0.19 6.59 -2.19
N TRP A 50 -0.96 7.67 -2.31
CA TRP A 50 -1.64 8.32 -1.20
C TRP A 50 -3.13 8.39 -1.45
N VAL A 51 -3.90 7.96 -0.45
CA VAL A 51 -5.36 8.00 -0.49
C VAL A 51 -5.90 8.59 0.80
N ARG A 52 -6.93 9.43 0.67
CA ARG A 52 -7.66 10.01 1.80
C ARG A 52 -9.04 9.36 1.92
N ILE A 53 -9.29 8.77 3.08
CA ILE A 53 -10.60 8.21 3.47
C ILE A 53 -11.28 9.22 4.38
N LYS A 54 -12.48 9.67 3.99
CA LYS A 54 -13.18 10.73 4.73
C LYS A 54 -13.74 10.26 6.07
N GLY A 55 -13.46 11.02 7.13
CA GLY A 55 -14.08 10.85 8.43
C GLY A 55 -15.57 11.21 8.43
N LYS A 56 -16.34 10.68 9.38
CA LYS A 56 -17.69 11.16 9.71
C LYS A 56 -17.65 12.62 10.16
N ALA A 57 -18.82 13.25 10.33
CA ALA A 57 -18.89 14.62 10.81
C ALA A 57 -18.06 14.79 12.11
N ASN A 58 -17.21 15.82 12.14
CA ASN A 58 -16.30 16.14 13.25
C ASN A 58 -15.26 15.06 13.58
N LYS A 59 -14.98 14.13 12.66
CA LYS A 59 -13.92 13.13 12.79
C LYS A 59 -12.84 13.42 11.77
N ALA A 60 -11.59 13.17 12.15
CA ALA A 60 -10.45 13.34 11.27
C ALA A 60 -10.55 12.40 10.07
N ASP A 61 -10.05 12.86 8.93
CA ASP A 61 -9.82 12.00 7.79
C ASP A 61 -8.64 11.06 8.09
N ILE A 62 -8.67 9.87 7.48
CA ILE A 62 -7.54 8.95 7.51
C ILE A 62 -6.78 9.12 6.21
N LEU A 63 -5.48 9.36 6.32
CA LEU A 63 -4.53 9.31 5.23
C LEU A 63 -3.86 7.95 5.24
N LEU A 64 -3.93 7.24 4.13
CA LEU A 64 -3.21 5.99 3.92
C LEU A 64 -2.17 6.21 2.82
N GLY A 65 -0.90 5.97 3.16
CA GLY A 65 0.21 5.95 2.22
C GLY A 65 0.72 4.54 2.04
N ALA A 66 0.88 4.09 0.80
CA ALA A 66 1.66 2.90 0.48
C ALA A 66 2.91 3.31 -0.27
N CYS A 67 4.07 2.79 0.13
CA CYS A 67 5.35 3.20 -0.43
C CYS A 67 6.24 1.99 -0.74
N PHE A 68 7.12 2.17 -1.72
CA PHE A 68 8.22 1.27 -2.00
C PHE A 68 9.51 2.09 -2.02
N HIS A 69 10.47 1.68 -1.20
CA HIS A 69 11.82 2.22 -1.21
C HIS A 69 12.72 1.17 -1.86
N PRO A 70 13.23 1.40 -3.08
CA PRO A 70 14.11 0.47 -3.76
C PRO A 70 15.42 0.27 -2.99
N PRO A 71 16.01 -0.94 -3.04
CA PRO A 71 17.33 -1.16 -2.44
C PRO A 71 18.36 -0.24 -3.11
N ASN A 72 19.16 0.44 -2.29
CA ASN A 72 20.18 1.40 -2.73
C ASN A 72 19.63 2.67 -3.42
N GLN A 73 18.40 3.08 -3.10
CA GLN A 73 17.87 4.39 -3.49
C GLN A 73 18.81 5.53 -3.04
N GLU A 74 18.95 6.55 -3.88
CA GLU A 74 19.76 7.74 -3.61
C GLU A 74 19.14 8.59 -2.47
N GLU A 75 19.99 9.20 -1.64
CA GLU A 75 19.57 10.00 -0.47
C GLU A 75 18.69 11.20 -0.90
N GLU A 76 18.88 11.72 -2.11
CA GLU A 76 18.08 12.78 -2.73
C GLU A 76 16.62 12.37 -2.88
N VAL A 77 16.33 11.13 -3.28
CA VAL A 77 14.97 10.62 -3.45
C VAL A 77 14.29 10.42 -2.09
N ASP A 78 15.03 10.04 -1.05
CA ASP A 78 14.49 9.99 0.31
C ASP A 78 14.05 11.37 0.79
N ASN A 79 14.83 12.41 0.48
CA ASN A 79 14.47 13.77 0.86
C ASN A 79 13.17 14.23 0.15
N LEU A 80 12.92 13.76 -1.09
CA LEU A 80 11.63 13.97 -1.76
C LEU A 80 10.52 13.24 -1.02
N PHE A 81 10.74 12.01 -0.57
CA PHE A 81 9.78 11.26 0.25
C PHE A 81 9.46 11.98 1.56
N TYR A 82 10.46 12.49 2.29
CA TYR A 82 10.24 13.20 3.55
C TYR A 82 9.46 14.51 3.36
N LYS A 83 9.81 15.28 2.32
CA LYS A 83 9.07 16.49 1.95
C LYS A 83 7.63 16.15 1.52
N LEU A 84 7.45 15.05 0.80
CA LEU A 84 6.14 14.58 0.41
C LEU A 84 5.30 14.22 1.63
N LEU A 85 5.87 13.47 2.58
CA LEU A 85 5.23 13.07 3.83
C LEU A 85 4.73 14.29 4.60
N GLU A 86 5.55 15.33 4.74
CA GLU A 86 5.20 16.59 5.40
C GLU A 86 4.02 17.30 4.68
N ASN A 87 4.04 17.32 3.35
CA ASN A 87 2.98 17.96 2.56
C ASN A 87 1.64 17.23 2.66
N VAL A 88 1.64 15.90 2.74
CA VAL A 88 0.40 15.11 2.72
C VAL A 88 -0.19 14.89 4.11
N SER A 89 0.65 14.78 5.15
CA SER A 89 0.25 14.41 6.51
C SER A 89 -0.71 15.42 7.13
N GLY A 90 -0.40 16.72 7.07
CA GLY A 90 -1.26 17.81 7.56
C GLY A 90 -1.82 17.54 8.96
N SER A 91 -3.14 17.69 9.15
CA SER A 91 -3.84 17.29 10.39
C SER A 91 -4.59 15.95 10.29
N SER A 92 -4.21 15.10 9.33
CA SER A 92 -4.89 13.81 9.09
C SER A 92 -4.32 12.72 10.00
N ALA A 93 -5.13 11.72 10.33
CA ALA A 93 -4.64 10.51 10.98
C ALA A 93 -3.91 9.65 9.92
N LEU A 94 -2.58 9.53 10.01
CA LEU A 94 -1.75 8.85 9.00
C LEU A 94 -1.47 7.39 9.36
N VAL A 95 -1.67 6.50 8.38
CA VAL A 95 -1.15 5.14 8.32
C VAL A 95 -0.25 5.03 7.09
N LEU A 96 0.99 4.59 7.29
CA LEU A 96 2.00 4.39 6.25
C LEU A 96 2.39 2.92 6.21
N VAL A 97 2.43 2.34 5.02
CA VAL A 97 2.77 0.93 4.80
C VAL A 97 3.71 0.79 3.60
N GLY A 98 4.54 -0.23 3.59
CA GLY A 98 5.42 -0.44 2.43
C GLY A 98 6.61 -1.32 2.70
N ASP A 99 7.29 -1.70 1.63
CA ASP A 99 8.63 -2.31 1.69
C ASP A 99 9.66 -1.18 1.62
N PHE A 100 10.36 -0.96 2.73
CA PHE A 100 11.33 0.13 2.85
C PHE A 100 12.77 -0.30 2.55
N ASN A 101 13.07 -1.60 2.43
CA ASN A 101 14.44 -2.09 2.16
C ASN A 101 15.54 -1.46 3.05
N LEU A 102 15.27 -1.21 4.34
CA LEU A 102 16.22 -0.68 5.33
C LEU A 102 16.66 -1.77 6.34
N PRO A 103 17.45 -2.78 5.92
CA PRO A 103 17.78 -3.96 6.74
C PRO A 103 18.69 -3.66 7.93
N ASP A 104 19.36 -2.50 7.97
CA ASP A 104 20.32 -2.13 9.01
C ASP A 104 19.67 -1.42 10.21
N ILE A 105 18.34 -1.29 10.22
CA ILE A 105 17.59 -0.80 11.37
C ILE A 105 17.50 -1.91 12.43
N CYS A 106 17.95 -1.61 13.64
CA CYS A 106 17.65 -2.38 14.84
C CYS A 106 16.43 -1.77 15.52
N TRP A 107 15.28 -2.43 15.34
CA TRP A 107 13.98 -1.98 15.86
C TRP A 107 13.90 -2.04 17.38
N GLU A 108 14.58 -2.99 18.03
CA GLU A 108 14.60 -3.13 19.49
C GLU A 108 15.27 -1.95 20.18
N LEU A 109 16.32 -1.40 19.56
CA LEU A 109 17.08 -0.26 20.08
C LEU A 109 16.66 1.07 19.44
N ASN A 110 15.81 1.02 18.41
CA ASN A 110 15.45 2.15 17.56
C ASN A 110 16.71 2.89 17.02
N THR A 111 17.64 2.13 16.43
CA THR A 111 18.90 2.66 15.89
C THR A 111 19.21 2.08 14.51
N ALA A 112 20.10 2.72 13.75
CA ALA A 112 20.54 2.21 12.46
C ALA A 112 22.01 2.53 12.15
N GLU A 113 22.67 1.64 11.41
CA GLU A 113 24.09 1.77 11.05
C GLU A 113 24.34 2.80 9.94
N LYS A 114 23.45 2.87 8.95
CA LYS A 114 23.55 3.79 7.82
C LYS A 114 22.88 5.13 8.14
N ARG A 115 23.44 6.20 7.57
CA ARG A 115 22.88 7.55 7.69
C ARG A 115 21.47 7.64 7.14
N GLN A 116 21.20 6.95 6.03
CA GLN A 116 19.90 6.91 5.35
C GLN A 116 18.80 6.38 6.28
N SER A 117 19.04 5.21 6.88
CA SER A 117 18.15 4.57 7.82
C SER A 117 17.96 5.38 9.12
N ARG A 118 18.99 6.07 9.60
CA ARG A 118 18.85 7.03 10.72
C ARG A 118 17.93 8.21 10.38
N LYS A 119 18.09 8.80 9.20
CA LYS A 119 17.19 9.87 8.74
C LYS A 119 15.75 9.40 8.61
N PHE A 120 15.55 8.16 8.17
CA PHE A 120 14.22 7.55 8.14
C PHE A 120 13.63 7.49 9.54
N LEU A 121 14.36 6.97 10.53
CA LEU A 121 13.90 6.93 11.93
C LEU A 121 13.59 8.32 12.49
N GLU A 122 14.46 9.31 12.25
CA GLU A 122 14.23 10.71 12.63
C GLU A 122 12.93 11.25 12.00
N CYS A 123 12.72 10.99 10.70
CA CYS A 123 11.50 11.42 10.01
C CYS A 123 10.24 10.77 10.61
N MET A 124 10.29 9.49 10.95
CA MET A 124 9.17 8.79 11.59
C MET A 124 8.86 9.40 12.96
N GLU A 125 9.89 9.69 13.75
CA GLU A 125 9.76 10.32 15.07
C GLU A 125 9.19 11.74 14.98
N ASP A 126 9.71 12.57 14.07
CA ASP A 126 9.25 13.95 13.83
C ASP A 126 7.76 13.99 13.39
N ASN A 127 7.31 12.94 12.70
CA ASN A 127 5.91 12.78 12.28
C ASN A 127 5.06 11.99 13.28
N PHE A 128 5.57 11.67 14.48
CA PHE A 128 4.87 10.90 15.51
C PHE A 128 4.36 9.53 15.01
N LEU A 129 5.09 8.90 14.08
CA LEU A 129 4.77 7.60 13.51
C LEU A 129 5.45 6.49 14.30
N SER A 130 4.65 5.56 14.83
CA SER A 130 5.16 4.36 15.49
C SER A 130 5.06 3.15 14.58
N GLN A 131 6.16 2.40 14.46
CA GLN A 131 6.22 1.14 13.73
C GLN A 131 5.53 0.02 14.53
N LEU A 132 4.65 -0.73 13.86
CA LEU A 132 3.75 -1.71 14.48
C LEU A 132 4.07 -3.17 14.12
N VAL A 133 4.96 -3.41 13.15
CA VAL A 133 5.43 -4.77 12.83
C VAL A 133 6.53 -5.15 13.81
N ASP A 134 6.43 -6.35 14.39
CA ASP A 134 7.36 -6.90 15.37
C ASP A 134 8.02 -8.22 14.93
N GLU A 135 7.65 -8.74 13.76
CA GLU A 135 8.23 -9.97 13.20
C GLU A 135 8.92 -9.75 11.84
N PRO A 136 9.92 -10.58 11.49
CA PRO A 136 10.53 -10.55 10.17
C PRO A 136 9.54 -10.83 9.03
N THR A 137 9.55 -9.96 8.03
CA THR A 137 8.65 -9.99 6.87
C THR A 137 9.33 -10.56 5.61
N ARG A 138 10.66 -10.61 5.56
CA ARG A 138 11.43 -11.31 4.51
C ARG A 138 12.60 -12.07 5.13
N GLY A 139 12.55 -13.40 5.07
CA GLY A 139 13.57 -14.25 5.70
C GLY A 139 13.70 -13.97 7.21
N ARG A 140 14.83 -13.37 7.63
CA ARG A 140 15.10 -12.98 9.03
C ARG A 140 15.10 -11.47 9.26
N THR A 141 14.71 -10.69 8.26
CA THR A 141 14.77 -9.24 8.29
C THR A 141 13.35 -8.65 8.20
N MET A 142 13.13 -7.55 8.90
CA MET A 142 11.91 -6.76 8.82
C MET A 142 12.13 -5.62 7.82
N LEU A 143 11.55 -5.75 6.64
CA LEU A 143 11.67 -4.78 5.54
C LEU A 143 10.34 -4.11 5.22
N ASP A 144 9.26 -4.90 5.28
CA ASP A 144 7.89 -4.41 5.21
C ASP A 144 7.47 -3.80 6.54
N LEU A 145 7.05 -2.54 6.52
CA LEU A 145 6.72 -1.74 7.69
C LEU A 145 5.25 -1.31 7.68
N LEU A 146 4.68 -1.12 8.87
CA LEU A 146 3.36 -0.55 9.12
C LEU A 146 3.51 0.48 10.23
N SER A 147 3.40 1.76 9.89
CA SER A 147 3.57 2.85 10.84
C SER A 147 2.33 3.72 10.95
N ALA A 148 2.01 4.20 12.16
CA ALA A 148 0.80 4.97 12.41
C ALA A 148 1.01 6.17 13.36
N TYR A 149 0.30 7.27 13.09
CA TYR A 149 0.43 8.60 13.75
C TYR A 149 0.05 8.63 15.23
N ARG A 150 -0.66 7.61 15.74
CA ARG A 150 -1.11 7.50 17.13
C ARG A 150 -1.36 6.06 17.51
N ASP A 151 -1.12 5.75 18.78
CA ASP A 151 -1.57 4.51 19.39
C ASP A 151 -3.09 4.34 19.20
N GLY A 152 -3.48 3.24 18.55
CA GLY A 152 -4.87 2.87 18.33
C GLY A 152 -5.49 3.29 17.00
N LEU A 153 -4.76 3.92 16.07
CA LEU A 153 -5.23 4.11 14.68
C LEU A 153 -5.12 2.84 13.85
N ALA A 154 -4.10 2.03 14.11
CA ALA A 154 -3.91 0.70 13.55
C ALA A 154 -3.45 -0.27 14.64
N GLY A 155 -3.69 -1.56 14.45
CA GLY A 155 -3.36 -2.61 15.42
C GLY A 155 -3.77 -3.98 14.91
N ASP A 156 -3.84 -4.97 15.81
CA ASP A 156 -4.09 -6.39 15.47
C ASP A 156 -3.15 -6.90 14.36
N VAL A 157 -1.87 -6.51 14.43
CA VAL A 157 -0.89 -6.82 13.40
C VAL A 157 -0.50 -8.29 13.48
N VAL A 158 -0.57 -8.98 12.35
CA VAL A 158 -0.15 -10.37 12.20
C VAL A 158 0.73 -10.49 10.97
N VAL A 159 1.93 -11.01 11.14
CA VAL A 159 2.81 -11.38 10.03
C VAL A 159 2.50 -12.83 9.64
N GLY A 160 1.85 -13.01 8.50
CA GLY A 160 1.36 -14.28 8.01
C GLY A 160 2.38 -15.07 7.18
N GLY A 161 1.85 -15.93 6.31
CA GLY A 161 2.65 -16.67 5.34
C GLY A 161 3.02 -15.84 4.11
N GLN A 162 3.74 -16.47 3.19
CA GLN A 162 4.06 -15.90 1.88
C GLN A 162 2.88 -16.05 0.92
N LEU A 163 2.69 -15.07 0.03
CA LEU A 163 1.72 -15.16 -1.05
C LEU A 163 2.36 -15.80 -2.29
N GLY A 164 1.96 -17.04 -2.60
CA GLY A 164 2.46 -17.75 -3.78
C GLY A 164 3.95 -18.08 -3.67
N GLN A 165 4.77 -17.52 -4.57
CA GLN A 165 6.24 -17.67 -4.60
C GLN A 165 6.97 -16.42 -4.09
N SER A 166 6.25 -15.44 -3.53
CA SER A 166 6.89 -14.28 -2.93
C SER A 166 7.77 -14.69 -1.76
N ASP A 167 8.94 -14.08 -1.64
CA ASP A 167 9.80 -14.23 -0.48
C ASP A 167 9.39 -13.32 0.69
N HIS A 168 8.48 -12.36 0.46
CA HIS A 168 7.85 -11.52 1.47
C HIS A 168 6.61 -12.19 2.08
N LYS A 169 6.42 -11.98 3.37
CA LYS A 169 5.25 -12.40 4.14
C LYS A 169 4.16 -11.34 4.08
N ILE A 170 2.92 -11.79 4.12
CA ILE A 170 1.75 -10.92 4.22
C ILE A 170 1.70 -10.28 5.60
N ILE A 171 1.43 -8.97 5.67
CA ILE A 171 1.06 -8.28 6.92
C ILE A 171 -0.45 -8.07 6.91
N GLU A 172 -1.14 -8.63 7.90
CA GLU A 172 -2.54 -8.38 8.16
C GLU A 172 -2.68 -7.44 9.36
N PHE A 173 -3.57 -6.46 9.30
CA PHE A 173 -3.81 -5.52 10.39
C PHE A 173 -5.21 -4.90 10.32
N SER A 174 -5.65 -4.36 11.45
CA SER A 174 -6.86 -3.57 11.60
C SER A 174 -6.55 -2.07 11.55
N MET A 175 -7.38 -1.30 10.85
CA MET A 175 -7.45 0.15 11.00
C MET A 175 -8.68 0.55 11.81
N PHE A 176 -8.55 1.57 12.64
CA PHE A 176 -9.62 2.03 13.53
C PHE A 176 -9.97 3.47 13.23
N GLY A 177 -11.26 3.73 13.00
CA GLY A 177 -11.72 5.08 12.75
C GLY A 177 -13.20 5.16 12.43
N GLU A 178 -13.76 6.33 12.67
CA GLU A 178 -15.14 6.66 12.33
C GLU A 178 -15.20 7.28 10.94
N ILE A 179 -15.17 6.44 9.91
CA ILE A 179 -15.17 6.85 8.50
C ILE A 179 -16.59 6.94 7.92
N ARG A 180 -16.76 7.82 6.92
CA ARG A 180 -17.96 7.83 6.07
C ARG A 180 -17.94 6.58 5.21
N ARG A 181 -19.11 5.94 5.11
CA ARG A 181 -19.34 4.83 4.19
C ARG A 181 -20.46 5.20 3.25
N SER A 182 -20.29 4.97 1.96
CA SER A 182 -21.39 5.00 1.00
C SER A 182 -22.10 3.65 1.01
N THR A 183 -23.43 3.68 0.84
CA THR A 183 -24.20 2.49 0.53
C THR A 183 -23.98 2.12 -0.93
N ASN A 184 -22.93 1.37 -1.21
CA ASN A 184 -22.72 0.82 -2.55
C ASN A 184 -23.42 -0.53 -2.65
N LYS A 185 -24.39 -0.64 -3.56
CA LYS A 185 -24.86 -1.94 -4.05
C LYS A 185 -23.85 -2.43 -5.08
N THR A 186 -22.73 -2.97 -4.62
CA THR A 186 -21.82 -3.67 -5.54
C THR A 186 -22.57 -4.90 -6.04
N LEU A 187 -22.87 -4.94 -7.34
CA LEU A 187 -23.40 -6.13 -7.98
C LEU A 187 -22.28 -7.18 -7.97
N THR A 188 -22.30 -8.08 -7.00
CA THR A 188 -21.44 -9.25 -7.02
C THR A 188 -22.02 -10.24 -8.04
N PHE A 189 -21.26 -10.50 -9.10
CA PHE A 189 -21.65 -11.53 -10.06
C PHE A 189 -21.56 -12.90 -9.37
N ASP A 190 -22.64 -13.66 -9.45
CA ASP A 190 -22.69 -15.03 -8.96
C ASP A 190 -21.99 -15.95 -9.96
N PHE A 191 -20.67 -16.09 -9.82
CA PHE A 191 -19.86 -16.95 -10.69
C PHE A 191 -20.25 -18.43 -10.61
N TRP A 192 -20.92 -18.87 -9.54
CA TRP A 192 -21.46 -20.23 -9.47
C TRP A 192 -22.58 -20.48 -10.48
N ARG A 193 -23.30 -19.42 -10.86
CA ARG A 193 -24.39 -19.47 -11.84
C ARG A 193 -23.98 -18.97 -13.22
N ALA A 194 -22.69 -18.69 -13.44
CA ALA A 194 -22.21 -18.21 -14.73
C ALA A 194 -22.24 -19.32 -15.78
N ASP A 195 -22.77 -19.02 -16.97
CA ASP A 195 -22.68 -19.90 -18.14
C ASP A 195 -21.34 -19.70 -18.86
N PHE A 196 -20.32 -20.42 -18.40
CA PHE A 196 -18.99 -20.39 -19.00
C PHE A 196 -18.96 -20.92 -20.44
N GLY A 197 -19.93 -21.76 -20.82
CA GLY A 197 -20.06 -22.26 -22.18
C GLY A 197 -20.48 -21.15 -23.15
N LEU A 198 -21.49 -20.36 -22.76
CA LEU A 198 -21.90 -19.17 -23.51
C LEU A 198 -20.80 -18.13 -23.55
N PHE A 199 -20.14 -17.86 -22.41
CA PHE A 199 -19.03 -16.92 -22.35
C PHE A 199 -17.91 -17.28 -23.33
N ARG A 200 -17.47 -18.55 -23.35
CA ARG A 200 -16.46 -19.03 -24.29
C ARG A 200 -16.90 -18.86 -25.75
N ARG A 201 -18.16 -19.18 -26.08
CA ARG A 201 -18.70 -18.99 -27.44
C ARG A 201 -18.71 -17.52 -27.86
N LEU A 202 -19.03 -16.59 -26.95
CA LEU A 202 -19.06 -15.16 -27.24
C LEU A 202 -17.64 -14.62 -27.44
N ILE A 203 -16.70 -14.97 -26.56
CA ILE A 203 -15.29 -14.59 -26.66
C ILE A 203 -14.64 -15.09 -27.95
N GLN A 204 -14.97 -16.32 -28.39
CA GLN A 204 -14.46 -16.87 -29.65
C GLN A 204 -14.97 -16.14 -30.89
N ARG A 205 -16.12 -15.45 -30.81
CA ARG A 205 -16.72 -14.71 -31.92
C ARG A 205 -16.18 -13.28 -32.04
N VAL A 206 -15.41 -12.82 -31.06
CA VAL A 206 -14.78 -11.50 -31.13
C VAL A 206 -13.64 -11.55 -32.14
N PRO A 207 -13.62 -10.67 -33.17
CA PRO A 207 -12.52 -10.59 -34.13
C PRO A 207 -11.33 -9.90 -33.47
N TRP A 208 -10.61 -10.61 -32.59
CA TRP A 208 -9.55 -10.07 -31.75
C TRP A 208 -8.47 -9.34 -32.54
N GLU A 209 -8.12 -9.84 -33.71
CA GLU A 209 -7.15 -9.22 -34.62
C GLU A 209 -7.55 -7.80 -35.06
N THR A 210 -8.86 -7.57 -35.27
CA THR A 210 -9.38 -6.24 -35.59
C THR A 210 -9.58 -5.41 -34.32
N ALA A 211 -10.10 -6.03 -33.26
CA ALA A 211 -10.41 -5.36 -32.00
C ALA A 211 -9.17 -4.83 -31.27
N LEU A 212 -8.02 -5.49 -31.46
CA LEU A 212 -6.74 -5.15 -30.84
C LEU A 212 -5.75 -4.51 -31.82
N LYS A 213 -6.18 -4.26 -33.07
CA LYS A 213 -5.32 -3.61 -34.06
C LYS A 213 -4.96 -2.21 -33.56
N ASN A 214 -3.66 -1.95 -33.43
CA ASN A 214 -3.06 -0.71 -32.92
C ASN A 214 -3.26 -0.44 -31.42
N LYS A 215 -3.76 -1.40 -30.63
CA LYS A 215 -3.77 -1.28 -29.17
C LYS A 215 -2.50 -1.90 -28.59
N GLY A 216 -1.70 -1.10 -27.90
CA GLY A 216 -0.56 -1.58 -27.13
C GLY A 216 -0.99 -2.21 -25.81
N VAL A 217 -0.06 -2.87 -25.11
CA VAL A 217 -0.29 -3.53 -23.80
C VAL A 217 -0.79 -2.54 -22.72
N HIS A 218 -0.64 -1.23 -22.93
CA HIS A 218 -0.99 -0.17 -21.97
C HIS A 218 -2.29 0.61 -22.29
N GLU A 219 -3.10 0.18 -23.26
CA GLU A 219 -4.36 0.87 -23.60
C GLU A 219 -5.57 -0.07 -23.51
N SER A 220 -5.94 -0.44 -22.27
CA SER A 220 -7.19 -1.13 -21.93
C SER A 220 -7.89 -0.44 -20.77
#